data_AF-A0A2N2XT66-F1
#
_entry.id   AF-A0A2N2XT66-F1
#
_cell.length_a   1.000
_cell.length_b   1.000
_cell.length_c   1.000
_cell.angle_alpha   90.00
_cell.angle_beta   90.00
_cell.angle_gamma   90.00
#
_symmetry.space_group_name_H-M   'P 1'
#
loop_
_entity.id
_entity.type
_entity.pdbx_description
1 polymer ?
#
loop_
_entity_poly.entity_id
_entity_poly.type
_entity_poly.pdbx_seq_one_letter_code
_entity_poly.pdbx_strand_id
1 'polypeptide(L)'
;MVKKTRPLRIIKFVNLMVWSGLVLMAFIPQSWFVNNGVDLCLHKLLTGYECPLCGMTRSTWSVAHFDFVKAIAYNPVIIPLLILQSVWTLQLWTRIKVRIPIKILLYIVLASFTILYIYRFTV
;
A
#
# COMPACT_ATOMS: atom_id res chain seq x y z
N MET A 1 24.11 11.94 19.44
CA MET A 1 23.18 13.03 19.06
C MET A 1 23.13 13.13 17.53
N VAL A 2 22.05 12.68 16.88
CA VAL A 2 21.96 12.64 15.41
C VAL A 2 21.65 14.05 14.88
N LYS A 3 22.61 14.67 14.17
CA LYS A 3 22.47 15.98 13.52
C LYS A 3 21.30 15.94 12.51
N LYS A 4 20.20 16.61 12.86
CA LYS A 4 18.93 16.60 12.13
C LYS A 4 18.63 18.00 11.60
N THR A 5 19.23 18.44 10.49
CA THR A 5 18.96 19.82 10.02
C THR A 5 18.86 20.09 8.51
N ARG A 6 18.94 19.09 7.60
CA ARG A 6 18.60 19.34 6.17
C ARG A 6 17.67 18.32 5.46
N PRO A 7 17.59 17.02 5.80
CA PRO A 7 16.71 16.11 5.06
C PRO A 7 15.23 16.17 5.48
N LEU A 8 14.90 16.86 6.59
CA LEU A 8 13.53 16.84 7.11
C LEU A 8 12.50 17.52 6.21
N ARG A 9 12.89 18.60 5.52
CA ARG A 9 12.00 19.29 4.58
C ARG A 9 11.66 18.40 3.38
N ILE A 10 12.65 17.69 2.84
CA ILE A 10 12.46 16.74 1.74
C ILE A 10 11.57 15.58 2.18
N ILE A 11 11.80 15.00 3.35
CA ILE A 11 10.98 13.89 3.87
C ILE A 11 9.52 14.33 4.07
N LYS A 12 9.29 15.53 4.63
CA LYS A 12 7.95 16.10 4.76
C LYS A 12 7.29 16.35 3.40
N PHE A 13 8.04 16.82 2.42
CA PHE A 13 7.56 17.02 1.06
C PHE A 13 7.15 15.71 0.40
N VAL A 14 7.98 14.66 0.48
CA VAL A 14 7.67 13.31 -0.02
C VAL A 14 6.42 12.76 0.67
N ASN A 15 6.31 12.91 1.99
CA ASN A 15 5.13 12.46 2.74
C ASN A 15 3.84 13.16 2.26
N LEU A 16 3.87 14.48 2.02
CA LEU A 16 2.74 15.22 1.45
C LEU A 16 2.41 14.74 0.04
N MET A 17 3.41 14.46 -0.79
CA MET A 17 3.22 13.97 -2.16
C MET A 17 2.51 12.59 -2.18
N VAL A 18 2.79 11.73 -1.20
CA VAL A 18 2.10 10.44 -1.06
C VAL A 18 0.62 10.64 -0.72
N TRP A 19 0.31 11.51 0.25
CA TRP A 19 -1.07 11.80 0.63
C TRP A 19 -1.84 12.55 -0.46
N SER A 20 -1.20 13.49 -1.16
CA SER A 20 -1.82 14.15 -2.30
C SER A 20 -2.12 13.15 -3.42
N GLY A 21 -1.22 12.22 -3.71
CA GLY A 21 -1.46 11.13 -4.65
C GLY A 21 -2.68 10.27 -4.29
N LEU A 22 -2.84 9.93 -3.00
CA LEU A 22 -4.00 9.18 -2.52
C LEU A 22 -5.31 9.97 -2.69
N VAL A 23 -5.29 11.27 -2.40
CA VAL A 23 -6.45 12.15 -2.62
C VAL A 23 -6.76 12.29 -4.11
N LEU A 24 -5.74 12.43 -4.96
CA LEU A 24 -5.92 12.51 -6.41
C LEU A 24 -6.57 11.24 -6.98
N MET A 25 -6.29 10.07 -6.40
CA MET A 25 -6.96 8.82 -6.80
C MET A 25 -8.48 8.84 -6.62
N ALA A 26 -9.02 9.64 -5.69
CA ALA A 26 -10.46 9.79 -5.51
C ALA A 26 -11.15 10.46 -6.71
N PHE A 27 -10.40 11.18 -7.55
CA PHE A 27 -10.93 11.85 -8.73
C PHE A 27 -10.77 11.03 -10.02
N ILE A 28 -10.06 9.90 -9.97
CA ILE A 28 -9.81 9.07 -11.14
C ILE A 28 -10.93 8.02 -11.24
N PRO A 29 -11.61 7.87 -12.39
CA PRO A 29 -12.65 6.86 -12.55
C PRO A 29 -12.09 5.43 -12.45
N GLN A 30 -12.83 4.51 -11.84
CA GLN A 30 -12.43 3.10 -11.69
C GLN A 30 -12.13 2.42 -13.03
N SER A 31 -12.80 2.84 -14.11
CA SER A 31 -12.65 2.27 -15.46
C SER A 31 -11.21 2.30 -15.96
N TRP A 32 -10.42 3.29 -15.56
CA TRP A 32 -9.01 3.41 -15.95
C TRP A 32 -8.13 2.30 -15.35
N PHE A 33 -8.57 1.68 -14.24
CA PHE A 33 -7.85 0.61 -13.55
C PHE A 33 -8.45 -0.78 -13.78
N VAL A 34 -9.68 -0.85 -14.29
CA VAL A 34 -10.45 -2.09 -14.48
C VAL A 34 -10.59 -2.49 -15.95
N ASN A 35 -10.56 -1.54 -16.90
CA ASN A 35 -10.90 -1.80 -18.31
C ASN A 35 -9.71 -1.81 -19.28
N ASN A 36 -8.63 -2.51 -18.94
CA ASN A 36 -7.66 -2.90 -19.96
C ASN A 36 -7.48 -4.41 -19.83
N GLY A 37 -8.06 -5.18 -20.77
CA GLY A 37 -7.88 -6.63 -20.90
C GLY A 37 -6.44 -7.06 -21.23
N VAL A 38 -5.46 -6.22 -20.88
CA VAL A 38 -4.03 -6.44 -20.99
C VAL A 38 -3.49 -6.47 -19.58
N ASP A 39 -3.25 -7.67 -19.08
CA ASP A 39 -2.53 -7.87 -17.83
C ASP A 39 -1.08 -7.41 -18.03
N LEU A 40 -0.78 -6.16 -17.68
CA LEU A 40 0.57 -5.57 -17.72
C LEU A 40 1.52 -6.17 -16.66
N CYS A 41 1.06 -7.15 -15.87
CA CYS A 41 1.86 -7.79 -14.84
C CYS A 41 2.69 -8.93 -15.45
N LEU A 42 4.00 -8.68 -15.60
CA LEU A 42 4.94 -9.68 -16.14
C LEU A 42 4.91 -11.01 -15.37
N HIS A 43 4.69 -10.97 -14.05
CA HIS A 43 4.56 -12.20 -13.25
C HIS A 43 3.36 -13.04 -13.71
N LYS A 44 2.18 -12.43 -13.83
CA LYS A 44 0.97 -13.11 -14.30
C LYS A 44 1.11 -13.60 -15.73
N LEU A 45 1.80 -12.84 -16.59
CA LEU A 45 2.08 -13.26 -17.97
C LEU A 45 3.00 -14.49 -18.04
N LEU A 46 4.02 -14.56 -17.17
CA LEU A 46 5.00 -15.65 -17.16
C LEU A 46 4.53 -16.89 -16.40
N THR A 47 3.82 -16.72 -15.29
CA THR A 47 3.44 -17.82 -14.40
C THR A 47 1.97 -18.23 -14.53
N GLY A 48 1.13 -17.35 -15.09
CA GLY A 48 -0.33 -17.52 -15.10
C GLY A 48 -1.01 -17.12 -13.78
N TYR A 49 -0.25 -16.84 -12.72
CA TYR A 49 -0.79 -16.59 -11.37
C TYR A 49 -0.66 -15.13 -10.96
N GLU A 50 -1.61 -14.66 -10.15
CA GLU A 50 -1.55 -13.33 -9.56
C GLU A 50 -0.61 -13.30 -8.35
N CYS A 51 0.45 -12.49 -8.41
CA CYS A 51 1.35 -12.32 -7.29
C CYS A 51 0.66 -11.59 -6.12
N PRO A 52 1.18 -11.69 -4.90
CA PRO A 52 0.59 -11.01 -3.74
C PRO A 52 0.68 -9.47 -3.78
N LEU A 53 1.39 -8.86 -4.74
CA LEU A 53 1.32 -7.42 -5.03
C LEU A 53 0.29 -7.07 -6.12
N CYS A 54 -0.28 -8.05 -6.82
CA CYS A 54 -1.33 -7.80 -7.80
C CYS A 54 -2.55 -7.18 -7.11
N GLY A 55 -3.19 -6.22 -7.78
CA GLY A 55 -4.36 -5.52 -7.26
C GLY A 55 -4.06 -4.33 -6.34
N MET A 56 -2.79 -4.03 -6.02
CA MET A 56 -2.42 -2.89 -5.16
C MET A 56 -3.00 -1.56 -5.64
N THR A 57 -2.95 -1.25 -6.94
CA THR A 57 -3.51 -0.02 -7.49
C THR A 57 -5.03 0.06 -7.31
N ARG A 58 -5.76 -1.03 -7.57
CA ARG A 58 -7.22 -1.12 -7.38
C ARG A 58 -7.60 -1.05 -5.90
N SER A 59 -6.76 -1.63 -5.06
CA SER A 59 -6.90 -1.58 -3.62
C SER A 59 -6.72 -0.16 -3.08
N THR A 60 -5.68 0.56 -3.50
CA THR A 60 -5.46 1.98 -3.16
C THR A 60 -6.59 2.86 -3.64
N TRP A 61 -7.09 2.61 -4.87
CA TRP A 61 -8.25 3.31 -5.40
C TRP A 61 -9.50 3.10 -4.53
N SER A 62 -9.74 1.85 -4.10
CA SER A 62 -10.86 1.51 -3.21
C SER A 62 -10.73 2.17 -1.83
N VAL A 63 -9.51 2.23 -1.27
CA VAL A 63 -9.21 3.00 -0.06
C VAL A 63 -9.50 4.49 -0.25
N ALA A 64 -9.12 5.07 -1.40
CA ALA A 64 -9.40 6.48 -1.70
C ALA A 64 -10.91 6.79 -1.78
N HIS A 65 -11.73 5.79 -2.08
CA HIS A 65 -13.20 5.87 -2.11
C HIS A 65 -13.87 5.36 -0.82
N PHE A 66 -13.08 5.11 0.24
CA PHE A 66 -13.55 4.58 1.52
C PHE A 66 -14.22 3.19 1.45
N ASP A 67 -14.01 2.43 0.36
CA ASP A 67 -14.47 1.05 0.21
C ASP A 67 -13.40 0.07 0.69
N PHE A 68 -13.32 -0.09 2.01
CA PHE A 68 -12.32 -0.97 2.63
C PHE A 68 -12.57 -2.45 2.36
N VAL A 69 -13.83 -2.85 2.15
CA VAL A 69 -14.18 -4.24 1.84
C VAL A 69 -13.62 -4.63 0.48
N LYS A 70 -13.85 -3.81 -0.56
CA LYS A 70 -13.23 -4.04 -1.87
C LYS A 70 -11.72 -3.88 -1.84
N ALA A 71 -11.19 -2.93 -1.06
CA ALA A 71 -9.75 -2.78 -0.92
C ALA A 71 -9.09 -4.07 -0.41
N ILE A 72 -9.61 -4.65 0.66
CA ILE A 72 -9.11 -5.91 1.23
C ILE A 72 -9.29 -7.07 0.24
N ALA A 73 -10.41 -7.11 -0.49
CA ALA A 73 -10.66 -8.13 -1.51
C ALA A 73 -9.64 -8.05 -2.67
N TYR A 74 -9.24 -6.84 -3.08
CA TYR A 74 -8.20 -6.66 -4.10
C TYR A 74 -6.81 -7.01 -3.57
N ASN A 75 -6.44 -6.45 -2.41
CA ASN A 75 -5.19 -6.76 -1.74
C ASN A 75 -5.23 -6.42 -0.24
N PRO A 76 -5.23 -7.41 0.67
CA PRO A 76 -5.35 -7.16 2.11
C PRO A 76 -4.11 -6.48 2.71
N VAL A 77 -2.95 -6.51 2.03
CA VAL A 77 -1.71 -5.84 2.48
C VAL A 77 -1.87 -4.31 2.53
N ILE A 78 -2.84 -3.76 1.81
CA ILE A 78 -3.10 -2.31 1.79
C ILE A 78 -3.35 -1.73 3.18
N ILE A 79 -4.02 -2.49 4.08
CA ILE A 79 -4.42 -2.01 5.40
C ILE A 79 -3.18 -1.83 6.30
N PRO A 80 -2.31 -2.85 6.47
CA PRO A 80 -1.03 -2.66 7.15
C PRO A 80 -0.19 -1.50 6.60
N LEU A 81 -0.14 -1.35 5.27
CA LEU A 81 0.62 -0.27 4.63
C LEU A 81 0.04 1.11 4.92
N LEU A 82 -1.28 1.26 4.87
CA LEU A 82 -1.96 2.52 5.18
C LEU A 82 -1.76 2.91 6.65
N ILE A 83 -1.84 1.94 7.57
CA ILE A 83 -1.58 2.16 9.00
C ILE A 83 -0.14 2.62 9.20
N LEU A 84 0.84 1.92 8.60
CA LEU A 84 2.24 2.30 8.67
C LEU A 84 2.49 3.73 8.16
N GLN A 85 1.94 4.05 6.99
CA GLN A 85 2.05 5.37 6.39
C GLN A 85 1.43 6.45 7.30
N SER A 86 0.30 6.16 7.92
CA SER A 86 -0.40 7.05 8.87
C SER A 86 0.41 7.28 10.14
N VAL A 87 0.92 6.21 10.75
CA VAL A 87 1.77 6.31 11.95
C VAL A 87 3.06 7.08 11.64
N TRP A 88 3.71 6.78 10.51
CA TRP A 88 4.91 7.50 10.09
C TRP A 88 4.65 8.99 9.86
N THR A 89 3.51 9.33 9.26
CA THR A 89 3.04 10.71 9.10
C THR A 89 2.86 11.40 10.45
N LEU A 90 2.16 10.77 11.39
CA LEU A 90 1.98 11.30 12.75
C LEU A 90 3.32 11.56 13.43
N GLN A 91 4.27 10.62 13.37
CA GLN A 91 5.60 10.78 13.97
C GLN A 91 6.46 11.86 13.29
N LEU A 92 6.23 12.11 12.00
CA LEU A 92 6.96 13.12 11.22
C LEU A 92 6.44 14.55 11.45
N TRP A 93 5.13 14.69 11.63
CA TRP A 93 4.45 15.98 11.76
C TRP A 93 4.20 16.41 13.21
N THR A 94 4.15 15.45 14.15
CA THR A 94 3.94 15.71 15.57
C THR A 94 5.17 15.35 16.41
N ARG A 95 5.11 15.57 17.73
CA ARG A 95 6.12 15.06 18.68
C ARG A 95 5.80 13.67 19.22
N ILE A 96 4.69 13.06 18.80
CA ILE A 96 4.24 11.74 19.27
C ILE A 96 5.20 10.68 18.72
N LYS A 97 5.69 9.81 19.61
CA LYS A 97 6.54 8.68 19.24
C LYS A 97 5.81 7.38 19.50
N VAL A 98 5.34 6.74 18.42
CA VAL A 98 4.82 5.37 18.45
C VAL A 98 5.96 4.38 18.22
N ARG A 99 6.18 3.43 19.12
CA ARG A 99 7.14 2.34 18.85
C ARG A 99 6.44 1.29 17.99
N ILE A 100 6.83 1.20 16.72
CA ILE A 100 6.36 0.17 15.82
C ILE A 100 7.27 -1.06 15.97
N PRO A 101 6.75 -2.24 16.35
CA PRO A 101 7.54 -3.47 16.41
C PRO A 101 7.78 -4.00 14.99
N ILE A 102 8.73 -3.39 14.27
CA ILE A 102 8.94 -3.60 12.83
C ILE A 102 9.17 -5.07 12.47
N LYS A 103 9.81 -5.85 13.36
CA LYS A 103 10.02 -7.29 13.16
C LYS A 103 8.70 -8.07 13.11
N ILE A 104 7.82 -7.82 14.08
CA ILE A 104 6.50 -8.48 14.14
C ILE A 104 5.69 -8.13 12.89
N LEU A 105 5.71 -6.86 12.51
CA LEU A 105 4.99 -6.41 11.31
C LEU A 105 5.56 -7.01 10.03
N LEU A 106 6.88 -7.11 9.90
CA LEU A 106 7.53 -7.78 8.78
C LEU A 106 7.11 -9.26 8.71
N TYR A 107 7.07 -9.98 9.84
CA TYR A 107 6.60 -11.36 9.86
C TYR A 107 5.12 -11.48 9.46
N ILE A 108 4.26 -10.58 9.92
CA ILE A 108 2.84 -10.56 9.54
C ILE A 108 2.69 -10.31 8.04
N VAL A 109 3.43 -9.34 7.50
CA VAL A 109 3.44 -9.03 6.07
C VAL A 109 3.93 -10.26 5.31
N LEU A 110 5.11 -10.80 5.60
CA LEU A 110 5.64 -11.98 4.92
C LEU A 110 4.67 -13.18 4.98
N ALA A 111 4.09 -13.47 6.14
CA ALA A 111 3.09 -14.52 6.30
C ALA A 111 1.86 -14.25 5.41
N SER A 112 1.33 -13.02 5.39
CA SER A 112 0.22 -12.66 4.51
C SER A 112 0.57 -12.83 3.03
N PHE A 113 1.79 -12.44 2.63
CA PHE A 113 2.30 -12.61 1.27
C PHE A 113 2.35 -14.09 0.87
N THR A 114 2.87 -14.95 1.74
CA THR A 114 2.94 -16.40 1.51
C THR A 114 1.56 -17.04 1.48
N ILE A 115 0.69 -16.71 2.43
CA ILE A 115 -0.68 -17.26 2.52
C ILE A 115 -1.50 -16.86 1.28
N LEU A 116 -1.45 -15.60 0.86
CA LEU A 116 -2.18 -15.12 -0.32
C LEU A 116 -1.64 -15.73 -1.60
N TYR A 117 -0.32 -15.91 -1.69
CA TYR A 117 0.29 -16.57 -2.83
C TYR A 117 -0.15 -18.04 -2.93
N ILE A 118 -0.15 -18.77 -1.81
CA ILE A 118 -0.65 -20.16 -1.78
C ILE A 118 -2.13 -20.18 -2.16
N TYR A 119 -2.97 -19.35 -1.54
CA TYR A 119 -4.40 -19.31 -1.82
C TYR A 119 -4.71 -19.04 -3.31
N ARG A 120 -4.03 -18.06 -3.91
CA ARG A 120 -4.17 -17.71 -5.34
C ARG A 120 -3.49 -18.69 -6.30
N PHE A 121 -2.64 -19.57 -5.79
CA PHE A 121 -2.06 -20.68 -6.56
C PHE A 121 -2.97 -21.91 -6.52
N THR A 122 -3.71 -22.11 -5.42
CA THR A 122 -4.57 -23.29 -5.21
C THR A 122 -5.99 -23.13 -5.74
N VAL A 123 -6.49 -21.90 -5.90
CA VAL A 123 -7.84 -21.56 -6.39
C VAL A 123 -7.73 -20.93 -7.77
#